data_AF-A0A8S2XUQ1-F1
#
_entry.id   AF-A0A8S2XUQ1-F1
#
_cell.length_a   1.000
_cell.length_b   1.000
_cell.length_c   1.000
_cell.angle_alpha   90.00
_cell.angle_beta   90.00
_cell.angle_gamma   90.00
#
_symmetry.space_group_name_H-M   'P 1'
#
loop_
_entity.id
_entity.type
_entity.pdbx_description
1 polymer ?
#
loop_
_entity_poly.entity_id
_entity_poly.type
_entity_poly.pdbx_seq_one_letter_code
_entity_poly.pdbx_strand_id
1 'polypeptide(L)'
;ASVGLGEKVWITAKGDDITTRLGNPWTYVLRDVAQFSSDLETALTMMINAKRTCSIHLGLGAVNRNQTLFEEVQFRGVEYSEKELNFYNWNDMFENRGHPLIKDIVYWDKHVQPSDNPCLSSLLTAQYGNLDAETLIREVTSVSETGDTMNAIFDYGENAVYIAYSAPQDPEGPLEAYKRSHTRIDMGKLFNEKK
;
A
#
# COMPACT_ATOMS: atom_id res chain seq x y z
N ALA A 1 -13.64 1.91 11.24
CA ALA A 1 -13.25 1.23 10.00
C ALA A 1 -12.06 0.34 10.26
N SER A 2 -11.76 -0.56 9.32
CA SER A 2 -10.42 -1.12 9.20
C SER A 2 -9.65 -0.23 8.22
N VAL A 3 -8.55 0.35 8.67
CA VAL A 3 -7.63 1.15 7.84
C VAL A 3 -6.32 0.41 7.74
N GLY A 4 -5.72 0.44 6.55
CA GLY A 4 -4.45 -0.20 6.27
C GLY A 4 -3.69 0.61 5.23
N LEU A 5 -2.36 0.52 5.34
CA LEU A 5 -1.46 1.34 4.57
C LEU A 5 -0.26 0.53 4.08
N GLY A 6 0.24 0.90 2.91
CA GLY A 6 1.52 0.45 2.37
C GLY A 6 2.37 1.66 2.04
N GLU A 7 3.69 1.55 2.18
CA GLU A 7 4.62 2.63 1.84
C GLU A 7 5.63 2.21 0.77
N LYS A 8 6.11 3.21 0.02
CA LYS A 8 7.19 3.08 -0.96
C LYS A 8 8.00 4.37 -0.95
N VAL A 9 9.33 4.26 -1.00
CA VAL A 9 10.22 5.44 -1.00
C VAL A 9 9.91 6.39 -2.17
N TRP A 10 9.82 7.69 -1.89
CA TRP A 10 9.72 8.71 -2.92
C TRP A 10 11.07 9.37 -3.13
N ILE A 11 11.76 8.91 -4.17
CA ILE A 11 13.03 9.47 -4.63
C ILE A 11 12.71 10.64 -5.56
N THR A 12 13.14 11.84 -5.17
CA THR A 12 13.04 13.05 -6.00
C THR A 12 14.27 13.23 -6.88
N ALA A 13 14.16 14.11 -7.88
CA ALA A 13 15.29 14.50 -8.69
C ALA A 13 16.38 15.17 -7.82
N LYS A 14 17.63 15.04 -8.26
CA LYS A 14 18.78 15.59 -7.54
C LYS A 14 18.66 17.12 -7.43
N GLY A 15 18.43 17.61 -6.22
CA GLY A 15 18.30 19.05 -5.93
C GLY A 15 16.95 19.44 -5.33
N ASP A 16 15.93 18.59 -5.48
CA ASP A 16 14.60 18.80 -4.90
C ASP A 16 14.54 18.18 -3.50
N ASP A 17 15.03 18.92 -2.50
CA ASP A 17 14.82 18.55 -1.11
C ASP A 17 13.40 18.95 -0.66
N ILE A 18 12.50 17.98 -0.69
CA ILE A 18 11.12 18.11 -0.18
C ILE A 18 10.96 17.52 1.22
N THR A 19 12.07 17.25 1.90
CA THR A 19 12.10 16.58 3.21
C THR A 19 12.62 17.51 4.31
N THR A 20 12.36 17.13 5.56
CA THR A 20 12.95 17.78 6.73
C THR A 20 13.21 16.77 7.83
N ARG A 21 14.14 17.09 8.74
CA ARG A 21 14.33 16.36 10.00
C ARG A 21 13.49 16.93 11.15
N LEU A 22 12.84 18.07 10.95
CA LEU A 22 12.07 18.77 11.98
C LEU A 22 10.57 18.50 11.81
N GLY A 23 9.99 17.71 12.70
CA GLY A 23 8.56 17.43 12.66
C GLY A 23 8.18 16.14 13.36
N ASN A 24 6.99 15.64 13.03
CA ASN A 24 6.54 14.33 13.42
C ASN A 24 7.27 13.26 12.57
N PRO A 25 7.95 12.28 13.17
CA PRO A 25 8.49 11.16 12.42
C PRO A 25 7.36 10.44 11.66
N TRP A 26 7.52 10.27 10.34
CA TRP A 26 6.45 9.76 9.48
C TRP A 26 5.90 8.42 9.97
N THR A 27 6.75 7.53 10.47
CA THR A 27 6.35 6.22 10.99
C THR A 27 5.36 6.32 12.15
N TYR A 28 5.49 7.33 13.03
CA TYR A 28 4.52 7.56 14.11
C TYR A 28 3.21 8.14 13.58
N VAL A 29 3.26 9.00 12.56
CA VAL A 29 2.05 9.50 11.90
C VAL A 29 1.29 8.34 11.25
N LEU A 30 1.97 7.44 10.54
CA LEU A 30 1.35 6.27 9.91
C LEU A 30 0.77 5.29 10.94
N ARG A 31 1.49 5.05 12.04
CA ARG A 31 0.96 4.25 13.16
C ARG A 31 -0.31 4.87 13.71
N ASP A 32 -0.29 6.16 14.01
CA ASP A 32 -1.44 6.86 14.59
C ASP A 32 -2.63 6.86 13.62
N VAL A 33 -2.39 7.02 12.32
CA VAL A 33 -3.41 6.83 11.28
C VAL A 33 -4.01 5.43 11.36
N ALA A 34 -3.20 4.37 11.31
CA ALA A 34 -3.69 3.00 11.35
C ALA A 34 -4.44 2.66 12.66
N GLN A 35 -4.05 3.28 13.78
CA GLN A 35 -4.61 2.99 15.09
C GLN A 35 -5.88 3.80 15.42
N PHE A 36 -5.92 5.09 15.04
CA PHE A 36 -6.93 6.02 15.53
C PHE A 36 -7.91 6.50 14.46
N SER A 37 -7.65 6.26 13.17
CA SER A 37 -8.59 6.65 12.12
C SER A 37 -9.82 5.73 12.06
N SER A 38 -11.00 6.34 11.96
CA SER A 38 -12.28 5.63 11.86
C SER A 38 -12.75 5.41 10.43
N ASP A 39 -12.13 6.09 9.47
CA ASP A 39 -12.48 6.22 8.05
C ASP A 39 -11.33 6.92 7.29
N LEU A 40 -11.46 6.98 5.96
CA LEU A 40 -10.45 7.61 5.09
C LEU A 40 -10.27 9.10 5.41
N GLU A 41 -11.36 9.86 5.57
CA GLU A 41 -11.31 11.32 5.79
C GLU A 41 -10.55 11.68 7.06
N THR A 42 -10.76 10.93 8.15
CA THR A 42 -10.01 11.09 9.40
C THR A 42 -8.54 10.79 9.17
N ALA A 43 -8.21 9.72 8.46
CA ALA A 43 -6.82 9.37 8.13
C ALA A 43 -6.13 10.47 7.30
N LEU A 44 -6.79 10.99 6.26
CA LEU A 44 -6.27 12.10 5.44
C LEU A 44 -6.08 13.36 6.27
N THR A 45 -7.04 13.70 7.13
CA THR A 45 -6.97 14.86 8.05
C THR A 45 -5.77 14.75 9.00
N MET A 46 -5.48 13.55 9.53
CA MET A 46 -4.30 13.32 10.36
C MET A 46 -2.99 13.57 9.59
N MET A 47 -2.91 13.13 8.32
CA MET A 47 -1.74 13.38 7.46
C MET A 47 -1.58 14.86 7.08
N ILE A 48 -2.69 15.57 6.82
CA ILE A 48 -2.72 17.00 6.53
C ILE A 48 -2.17 17.81 7.70
N ASN A 49 -2.62 17.48 8.92
CA ASN A 49 -2.27 18.20 10.14
C ASN A 49 -0.87 17.84 10.71
N ALA A 50 -0.26 16.77 10.23
CA ALA A 50 1.08 16.36 10.66
C ALA A 50 2.14 17.36 10.17
N LYS A 51 3.16 17.61 11.01
CA LYS A 51 4.41 18.25 10.58
C LYS A 51 5.28 17.19 9.90
N ARG A 52 5.07 16.99 8.60
CA ARG A 52 5.64 15.89 7.82
C ARG A 52 7.17 16.03 7.66
N THR A 53 7.87 14.91 7.49
CA THR A 53 9.34 14.85 7.52
C THR A 53 9.96 14.18 6.29
N CYS A 54 9.57 12.97 5.95
CA CYS A 54 10.16 12.20 4.84
C CYS A 54 9.27 12.17 3.60
N SER A 55 9.90 12.01 2.42
CA SER A 55 9.23 11.80 1.14
C SER A 55 8.93 10.32 0.91
N ILE A 56 7.65 9.98 0.91
CA ILE A 56 7.16 8.62 0.68
C ILE A 56 5.90 8.66 -0.18
N HIS A 57 5.72 7.63 -0.98
CA HIS A 57 4.44 7.29 -1.57
C HIS A 57 3.72 6.33 -0.62
N LEU A 58 2.40 6.50 -0.47
CA LEU A 58 1.56 5.62 0.32
C LEU A 58 0.38 5.12 -0.50
N GLY A 59 -0.04 3.90 -0.24
CA GLY A 59 -1.40 3.45 -0.51
C GLY A 59 -2.17 3.44 0.79
N LEU A 60 -3.34 4.09 0.85
CA LEU A 60 -4.19 4.16 2.03
C LEU A 60 -5.57 3.58 1.70
N GLY A 61 -5.88 2.43 2.27
CA GLY A 61 -7.18 1.78 2.15
C GLY A 61 -7.98 1.88 3.43
N ALA A 62 -9.30 2.10 3.31
CA ALA A 62 -10.23 2.10 4.43
C ALA A 62 -11.52 1.37 4.05
N VAL A 63 -12.05 0.57 4.97
CA VAL A 63 -13.37 -0.06 4.83
C VAL A 63 -14.21 0.15 6.09
N ASN A 64 -15.42 0.66 5.92
CA ASN A 64 -16.38 0.77 7.01
C ASN A 64 -17.28 -0.47 7.09
N ARG A 65 -16.88 -1.44 7.91
CA ARG A 65 -17.63 -2.71 8.07
C ARG A 65 -18.98 -2.56 8.78
N ASN A 66 -19.28 -1.42 9.39
CA ASN A 66 -20.57 -1.17 10.05
C ASN A 66 -21.65 -0.72 9.07
N GLN A 67 -21.30 -0.44 7.81
CA GLN A 67 -22.25 -0.13 6.76
C GLN A 67 -22.68 -1.44 6.08
N THR A 68 -23.99 -1.61 5.91
CA THR A 68 -24.64 -2.80 5.34
C THR A 68 -24.36 -3.00 3.86
N LEU A 69 -23.70 -2.03 3.22
CA LEU A 69 -23.23 -2.10 1.85
C LEU A 69 -21.70 -2.17 1.91
N PHE A 70 -21.12 -3.26 1.42
CA PHE A 70 -19.68 -3.41 1.17
C PHE A 70 -19.15 -2.41 0.09
N GLU A 71 -19.95 -1.40 -0.26
CA GLU A 71 -19.80 -0.56 -1.44
C GLU A 71 -18.72 0.52 -1.34
N GLU A 72 -18.08 0.71 -0.18
CA GLU A 72 -17.03 1.73 -0.06
C GLU A 72 -15.78 1.20 0.64
N VAL A 73 -15.09 0.25 -0.02
CA VAL A 73 -13.63 0.21 0.13
C VAL A 73 -13.08 1.45 -0.54
N GLN A 74 -12.63 2.41 0.26
CA GLN A 74 -12.05 3.64 -0.24
C GLN A 74 -10.53 3.49 -0.26
N PHE A 75 -9.91 3.84 -1.39
CA PHE A 75 -8.46 3.82 -1.52
C PHE A 75 -7.93 5.14 -2.06
N ARG A 76 -6.77 5.57 -1.54
CA ARG A 76 -6.03 6.73 -2.04
C ARG A 76 -4.56 6.40 -2.20
N GLY A 77 -3.99 6.84 -3.32
CA GLY A 77 -2.56 7.05 -3.44
C GLY A 77 -2.21 8.35 -2.75
N VAL A 78 -1.08 8.40 -2.04
CA VAL A 78 -0.64 9.61 -1.36
C VAL A 78 0.82 9.85 -1.68
N GLU A 79 1.13 11.05 -2.13
CA GLU A 79 2.48 11.60 -2.07
C GLU A 79 2.58 12.38 -0.76
N TYR A 80 3.49 11.96 0.12
CA TYR A 80 3.63 12.52 1.46
C TYR A 80 5.07 13.01 1.65
N SER A 81 5.24 14.31 1.88
CA SER A 81 6.52 14.93 2.22
C SER A 81 6.32 16.20 3.06
N GLU A 82 7.40 16.90 3.42
CA GLU A 82 7.28 18.18 4.12
C GLU A 82 6.58 19.24 3.26
N LYS A 83 7.03 19.36 2.00
CA LYS A 83 6.56 20.43 1.08
C LYS A 83 5.34 20.03 0.27
N GLU A 84 5.11 18.74 0.11
CA GLU A 84 4.10 18.21 -0.81
C GLU A 84 3.20 17.20 -0.10
N LEU A 85 1.90 17.32 -0.35
CA LEU A 85 0.90 16.36 0.09
C LEU A 85 -0.20 16.29 -0.99
N ASN A 86 -0.11 15.27 -1.84
CA ASN A 86 -1.07 15.05 -2.91
C ASN A 86 -1.84 13.76 -2.64
N PHE A 87 -3.13 13.76 -2.98
CA PHE A 87 -4.00 12.60 -2.85
C PHE A 87 -4.53 12.22 -4.22
N TYR A 88 -4.44 10.93 -4.53
CA TYR A 88 -4.81 10.38 -5.81
C TYR A 88 -5.87 9.29 -5.65
N ASN A 89 -6.82 9.27 -6.57
CA ASN A 89 -7.67 8.14 -6.90
C ASN A 89 -7.22 7.54 -8.25
N TRP A 90 -7.92 6.52 -8.76
CA TRP A 90 -7.49 5.84 -10.00
C TRP A 90 -7.53 6.74 -11.24
N ASN A 91 -8.33 7.82 -11.24
CA ASN A 91 -8.57 8.66 -12.42
C ASN A 91 -7.73 9.94 -12.48
N ASP A 92 -6.99 10.26 -11.41
CA ASP A 92 -6.20 11.49 -11.28
C ASP A 92 -4.72 11.24 -10.99
N MET A 93 -4.29 9.97 -10.91
CA MET A 93 -2.86 9.63 -10.97
C MET A 93 -2.24 10.13 -12.28
N PHE A 94 -0.93 10.33 -12.28
CA PHE A 94 -0.23 10.62 -13.52
C PHE A 94 -0.39 9.46 -14.51
N GLU A 95 -0.51 9.78 -15.79
CA GLU A 95 -0.67 8.80 -16.86
C GLU A 95 0.54 8.88 -17.81
N ASN A 96 1.17 7.73 -18.06
CA ASN A 96 2.17 7.58 -19.11
C ASN A 96 2.17 6.14 -19.64
N ARG A 97 3.13 5.81 -20.52
CA ARG A 97 3.21 4.47 -21.13
C ARG A 97 3.49 3.35 -20.13
N GLY A 98 4.31 3.61 -19.10
CA GLY A 98 4.62 2.65 -18.03
C GLY A 98 3.59 2.64 -16.91
N HIS A 99 2.82 3.72 -16.77
CA HIS A 99 1.79 3.90 -15.75
C HIS A 99 0.45 4.33 -16.39
N PRO A 100 -0.25 3.42 -17.10
CA PRO A 100 -1.61 3.68 -17.56
C PRO A 100 -2.58 3.75 -16.37
N LEU A 101 -3.63 4.56 -16.53
CA LEU A 101 -4.77 4.56 -15.60
C LEU A 101 -5.55 3.26 -15.77
N ILE A 102 -5.72 2.51 -14.68
CA ILE A 102 -6.53 1.30 -14.66
C ILE A 102 -7.70 1.57 -13.72
N LYS A 103 -8.93 1.48 -14.24
CA LYS A 103 -10.12 1.85 -13.48
C LYS A 103 -10.20 1.09 -12.15
N ASP A 104 -10.44 1.81 -11.06
CA ASP A 104 -10.53 1.30 -9.69
C ASP A 104 -9.22 0.72 -9.12
N ILE A 105 -8.07 0.98 -9.76
CA ILE A 105 -6.75 0.58 -9.28
C ILE A 105 -5.84 1.80 -9.14
N VAL A 106 -5.20 1.92 -7.98
CA VAL A 106 -4.14 2.88 -7.68
C VAL A 106 -2.90 2.08 -7.35
N TYR A 107 -1.76 2.42 -7.94
CA TYR A 107 -0.53 1.65 -7.74
C TYR A 107 0.73 2.50 -7.83
N TRP A 108 1.73 2.10 -7.06
CA TRP A 108 3.07 2.67 -7.07
C TRP A 108 4.04 1.62 -7.57
N ASP A 109 4.64 1.87 -8.74
CA ASP A 109 5.68 0.98 -9.25
C ASP A 109 6.96 1.06 -8.40
N LYS A 110 7.74 -0.03 -8.36
CA LYS A 110 8.94 -0.11 -7.51
C LYS A 110 10.03 0.87 -7.94
N HIS A 111 10.01 1.32 -9.19
CA HIS A 111 10.97 2.28 -9.71
C HIS A 111 10.63 3.73 -9.27
N VAL A 112 11.47 4.68 -9.69
CA VAL A 112 11.23 6.11 -9.46
C VAL A 112 9.92 6.51 -10.16
N GLN A 113 9.10 7.32 -9.50
CA GLN A 113 7.81 7.77 -10.03
C GLN A 113 7.93 9.19 -10.59
N PRO A 114 7.21 9.53 -11.68
CA PRO A 114 6.46 8.61 -12.56
C PRO A 114 7.37 7.59 -13.25
N SER A 115 6.96 6.31 -13.26
CA SER A 115 7.74 5.23 -13.87
C SER A 115 7.29 4.98 -15.31
N ASP A 116 8.25 4.87 -16.23
CA ASP A 116 8.01 4.40 -17.60
C ASP A 116 8.18 2.87 -17.74
N ASN A 117 8.43 2.15 -16.63
CA ASN A 117 8.56 0.70 -16.66
C ASN A 117 7.17 0.05 -16.72
N PRO A 118 6.83 -0.70 -17.79
CA PRO A 118 5.49 -1.27 -17.95
C PRO A 118 5.28 -2.56 -17.15
N CYS A 119 6.27 -3.07 -16.41
CA CYS A 119 6.19 -4.40 -15.78
C CYS A 119 4.98 -4.52 -14.83
N LEU A 120 4.89 -3.67 -13.81
CA LEU A 120 3.80 -3.74 -12.84
C LEU A 120 2.43 -3.48 -13.51
N SER A 121 2.33 -2.44 -14.32
CA SER A 121 1.08 -2.09 -15.00
C SER A 121 0.60 -3.16 -15.98
N SER A 122 1.52 -3.84 -16.67
CA SER A 122 1.18 -4.97 -17.54
C SER A 122 0.61 -6.15 -16.75
N LEU A 123 1.19 -6.46 -15.59
CA LEU A 123 0.69 -7.54 -14.72
C LEU A 123 -0.69 -7.19 -14.15
N LEU A 124 -0.87 -5.96 -13.66
CA LEU A 124 -2.17 -5.48 -13.16
C LEU A 124 -3.24 -5.45 -14.26
N THR A 125 -2.87 -5.05 -15.47
CA THR A 125 -3.79 -5.04 -16.63
C THR A 125 -4.15 -6.46 -17.07
N ALA A 126 -3.18 -7.37 -17.11
CA ALA A 126 -3.41 -8.76 -17.50
C ALA A 126 -4.36 -9.49 -16.54
N GLN A 127 -4.34 -9.11 -15.26
CA GLN A 127 -5.18 -9.68 -14.21
C GLN A 127 -6.40 -8.80 -13.86
N TYR A 128 -6.70 -7.78 -14.67
CA TYR A 128 -7.78 -6.85 -14.37
C TYR A 128 -9.14 -7.57 -14.24
N GLY A 129 -9.83 -7.33 -13.12
CA GLY A 129 -11.06 -8.04 -12.75
C GLY A 129 -10.86 -9.35 -11.99
N ASN A 130 -9.63 -9.85 -11.87
CA ASN A 130 -9.26 -11.07 -11.15
C ASN A 130 -8.19 -10.83 -10.07
N LEU A 131 -8.06 -9.59 -9.56
CA LEU A 131 -7.04 -9.22 -8.56
C LEU A 131 -7.45 -9.60 -7.13
N ASP A 132 -7.66 -10.89 -6.89
CA ASP A 132 -7.78 -11.42 -5.52
C ASP A 132 -6.40 -11.61 -4.87
N ALA A 133 -6.38 -11.95 -3.58
CA ALA A 133 -5.13 -12.11 -2.84
C ALA A 133 -4.21 -13.18 -3.44
N GLU A 134 -4.75 -14.30 -3.93
CA GLU A 134 -3.95 -15.36 -4.55
C GLU A 134 -3.30 -14.87 -5.85
N THR A 135 -4.06 -14.19 -6.70
CA THR A 135 -3.58 -13.64 -7.98
C THR A 135 -2.53 -12.56 -7.75
N LEU A 136 -2.75 -11.67 -6.77
CA LEU A 136 -1.74 -10.68 -6.39
C LEU A 136 -0.44 -11.34 -5.93
N ILE A 137 -0.51 -12.40 -5.12
CA ILE A 137 0.66 -13.14 -4.65
C ILE A 137 1.38 -13.83 -5.81
N ARG A 138 0.65 -14.56 -6.65
CA ARG A 138 1.23 -15.50 -7.62
C ARG A 138 1.60 -14.89 -8.95
N GLU A 139 0.86 -13.87 -9.39
CA GLU A 139 0.97 -13.32 -10.74
C GLU A 139 1.45 -11.86 -10.74
N VAL A 140 1.38 -11.16 -9.61
CA VAL A 140 1.79 -9.74 -9.51
C VAL A 140 3.06 -9.59 -8.70
N THR A 141 3.02 -9.81 -7.38
CA THR A 141 4.15 -9.48 -6.50
C THR A 141 5.34 -10.42 -6.70
N SER A 142 5.07 -11.70 -7.00
CA SER A 142 6.10 -12.69 -7.30
C SER A 142 6.84 -12.39 -8.61
N VAL A 143 6.10 -12.01 -9.66
CA VAL A 143 6.62 -11.77 -11.01
C VAL A 143 7.28 -10.39 -11.12
N SER A 144 6.71 -9.39 -10.44
CA SER A 144 7.33 -8.05 -10.36
C SER A 144 8.48 -7.98 -9.36
N GLU A 145 8.75 -9.06 -8.61
CA GLU A 145 9.79 -9.16 -7.59
C GLU A 145 9.72 -7.98 -6.61
N THR A 146 8.59 -7.87 -5.90
CA THR A 146 8.37 -6.79 -4.91
C THR A 146 7.94 -7.34 -3.55
N GLY A 147 8.55 -6.81 -2.49
CA GLY A 147 8.39 -7.30 -1.12
C GLY A 147 9.45 -8.33 -0.73
N ASP A 148 10.73 -7.96 -0.85
CA ASP A 148 11.86 -8.86 -0.57
C ASP A 148 11.88 -9.33 0.89
N THR A 149 11.80 -8.39 1.84
CA THR A 149 11.85 -8.70 3.28
C THR A 149 10.50 -9.12 3.84
N MET A 150 9.43 -8.49 3.35
CA MET A 150 8.06 -8.77 3.75
C MET A 150 7.15 -8.50 2.56
N ASN A 151 6.27 -9.45 2.27
CA ASN A 151 5.21 -9.28 1.29
C ASN A 151 3.87 -9.44 2.02
N ALA A 152 3.06 -8.39 2.02
CA ALA A 152 1.80 -8.33 2.76
C ALA A 152 0.66 -7.88 1.85
N ILE A 153 -0.45 -8.62 1.87
CA ILE A 153 -1.68 -8.31 1.16
C ILE A 153 -2.79 -8.17 2.20
N PHE A 154 -3.46 -7.03 2.17
CA PHE A 154 -4.59 -6.73 3.05
C PHE A 154 -5.89 -6.88 2.25
N ASP A 155 -6.62 -7.97 2.50
CA ASP A 155 -7.88 -8.25 1.84
C ASP A 155 -9.06 -7.77 2.71
N TYR A 156 -9.60 -6.61 2.36
CA TYR A 156 -10.74 -6.04 3.07
C TYR A 156 -12.04 -6.79 2.80
N GLY A 157 -12.20 -7.44 1.64
CA GLY A 157 -13.38 -8.23 1.31
C GLY A 157 -13.48 -9.45 2.21
N GLU A 158 -12.39 -10.20 2.34
CA GLU A 158 -12.30 -11.39 3.20
C GLU A 158 -12.04 -11.09 4.68
N ASN A 159 -11.69 -9.84 5.02
CA ASN A 159 -11.18 -9.48 6.34
C ASN A 159 -9.98 -10.34 6.77
N ALA A 160 -9.03 -10.49 5.85
CA ALA A 160 -7.85 -11.32 6.02
C ALA A 160 -6.57 -10.57 5.64
N VAL A 161 -5.45 -10.99 6.24
CA VAL A 161 -4.11 -10.55 5.85
C VAL A 161 -3.33 -11.77 5.39
N TYR A 162 -2.65 -11.65 4.24
CA TYR A 162 -1.73 -12.65 3.74
C TYR A 162 -0.33 -12.09 3.88
N ILE A 163 0.54 -12.77 4.63
CA ILE A 163 1.88 -12.26 4.92
C ILE A 163 2.94 -13.34 4.75
N ALA A 164 4.03 -12.95 4.10
CA ALA A 164 5.26 -13.71 4.03
C ALA A 164 6.43 -12.84 4.50
N TYR A 165 7.45 -13.48 5.05
CA TYR A 165 8.70 -12.86 5.45
C TYR A 165 9.86 -13.53 4.73
N SER A 166 10.93 -12.77 4.49
CA SER A 166 12.19 -13.32 3.99
C SER A 166 12.71 -14.39 4.94
N ALA A 167 13.40 -15.37 4.37
CA ALA A 167 14.04 -16.41 5.15
C ALA A 167 15.27 -15.88 5.92
N PRO A 168 15.71 -16.56 6.99
CA PRO A 168 17.04 -16.33 7.56
C PRO A 168 18.14 -16.71 6.56
N GLN A 169 19.40 -16.33 6.85
CA GLN A 169 20.56 -16.69 6.01
C GLN A 169 20.66 -18.22 5.83
N ASP A 170 20.80 -18.65 4.58
CA ASP A 170 20.89 -20.05 4.09
C ASP A 170 19.59 -20.89 4.23
N PRO A 171 18.50 -20.53 3.53
CA PRO A 171 17.27 -21.31 3.57
C PRO A 171 17.27 -22.51 2.62
N GLU A 172 16.68 -23.62 3.06
CA GLU A 172 16.13 -24.64 2.14
C GLU A 172 14.86 -24.08 1.47
N GLY A 173 15.04 -23.16 0.50
CA GLY A 173 13.96 -22.52 -0.24
C GLY A 173 14.29 -21.10 -0.69
N PRO A 174 13.30 -20.35 -1.23
CA PRO A 174 13.54 -18.97 -1.65
C PRO A 174 13.87 -18.05 -0.48
N LEU A 175 14.80 -17.12 -0.68
CA LEU A 175 15.18 -16.14 0.34
C LEU A 175 14.12 -15.05 0.47
N GLU A 176 13.63 -14.53 -0.65
CA GLU A 176 12.76 -13.37 -0.71
C GLU A 176 11.31 -13.71 -0.38
N ALA A 177 10.62 -12.85 0.38
CA ALA A 177 9.26 -13.10 0.85
C ALA A 177 8.25 -13.28 -0.29
N TYR A 178 8.42 -12.54 -1.40
CA TYR A 178 7.53 -12.63 -2.56
C TYR A 178 7.57 -13.98 -3.30
N LYS A 179 8.57 -14.83 -3.03
CA LYS A 179 8.66 -16.21 -3.55
C LYS A 179 8.23 -17.28 -2.54
N ARG A 180 7.89 -16.87 -1.32
CA ARG A 180 7.60 -17.78 -0.20
C ARG A 180 6.09 -17.91 0.01
N SER A 181 5.68 -19.00 0.67
CA SER A 181 4.28 -19.21 1.02
C SER A 181 3.79 -18.17 2.02
N HIS A 182 2.63 -17.58 1.75
CA HIS A 182 1.98 -16.63 2.65
C HIS A 182 1.19 -17.35 3.74
N THR A 183 1.30 -16.85 4.95
CA THR A 183 0.39 -17.19 6.03
C THR A 183 -0.85 -16.31 5.91
N ARG A 184 -2.03 -16.93 5.84
CA ARG A 184 -3.32 -16.23 5.91
C ARG A 184 -3.75 -16.07 7.37
N ILE A 185 -4.05 -14.85 7.76
CA ILE A 185 -4.56 -14.48 9.09
C ILE A 185 -5.99 -13.98 8.93
N ASP A 186 -6.94 -14.65 9.56
CA ASP A 186 -8.34 -14.22 9.64
C ASP A 186 -8.47 -13.15 10.73
N MET A 187 -8.60 -11.88 10.31
CA MET A 187 -8.59 -10.74 11.23
C MET A 187 -9.87 -10.68 12.06
N GLY A 188 -10.98 -11.18 11.52
CA GLY A 188 -12.25 -11.27 12.24
C GLY A 188 -12.15 -12.23 13.42
N LYS A 189 -11.49 -13.38 13.24
CA LYS A 189 -11.24 -14.32 14.33
C LYS A 189 -10.20 -13.80 15.32
N LEU A 190 -9.09 -13.24 14.82
CA LEU A 190 -7.98 -12.78 15.65
C LEU A 190 -8.41 -11.74 16.69
N PHE A 191 -9.26 -10.78 16.31
CA PHE A 191 -9.69 -9.70 17.21
C PHE A 191 -11.03 -9.96 17.92
N ASN A 192 -11.60 -11.16 17.76
CA ASN A 192 -12.82 -11.58 18.47
C ASN A 192 -12.52 -12.49 19.66
N GLU A 193 -11.30 -12.43 20.22
CA GLU A 193 -10.97 -13.12 21.46
C GLU A 193 -11.88 -12.62 22.59
N LYS A 194 -12.61 -13.56 23.20
CA LYS A 194 -13.42 -13.29 24.38
C LYS A 194 -12.47 -13.01 25.55
N LYS A 195 -12.58 -11.82 26.13
CA LYS A 195 -11.94 -11.49 27.40
C LYS A 195 -12.43 -12.40 28.53
#